data_AF-A0A8J6XKN4-F1
#
_entry.id   AF-A0A8J6XKN4-F1
#
_cell.length_a   1.000
_cell.length_b   1.000
_cell.length_c   1.000
_cell.angle_alpha   90.00
_cell.angle_beta   90.00
_cell.angle_gamma   90.00
#
_symmetry.space_group_name_H-M   'P 1'
#
loop_
_entity.id
_entity.type
_entity.pdbx_description
1 polymer ?
#
loop_
_entity_poly.entity_id
_entity_poly.type
_entity_poly.pdbx_seq_one_letter_code
_entity_poly.pdbx_strand_id
1 'polypeptide(L)' 'MNQFIAPINLQISPVSLSQGEQAIRQEIAQQLYAQNIFTFAQARRLANLSVWEFQQLCR' A
#
# COMPACT_ATOMS: atom_id res chain seq x y z
N MET A 1 8.51 26.79 4.66
CA MET A 1 7.13 26.32 4.91
C MET A 1 7.24 24.90 5.45
N ASN A 2 7.13 24.72 6.77
CA ASN A 2 7.06 23.38 7.36
C ASN A 2 5.71 22.79 6.98
N GLN A 3 5.67 21.99 5.92
CA GLN A 3 4.48 21.22 5.61
C GLN A 3 4.40 20.13 6.69
N PHE A 4 3.65 20.39 7.75
CA PHE A 4 3.21 19.34 8.65
C PHE A 4 2.30 18.43 7.81
N ILE A 5 2.91 17.44 7.16
CA ILE A 5 2.19 16.37 6.49
C ILE A 5 1.41 15.70 7.62
N ALA A 6 0.07 15.78 7.56
CA ALA A 6 -0.76 15.08 8.51
C ALA A 6 -0.34 13.59 8.52
N PRO A 7 -0.19 12.97 9.70
CA PRO A 7 0.24 11.58 9.77
C PRO A 7 -0.72 10.72 8.93
N ILE A 8 -0.14 9.87 8.09
CA ILE A 8 -0.91 8.93 7.28
C ILE A 8 -1.34 7.79 8.20
N ASN A 9 -2.64 7.59 8.34
CA ASN A 9 -3.16 6.45 9.08
C ASN A 9 -3.08 5.20 8.21
N LEU A 10 -2.14 4.31 8.56
CA LEU A 10 -2.00 2.99 7.97
C LEU A 10 -2.37 1.97 9.04
N GLN A 11 -3.22 1.00 8.68
CA GLN A 11 -3.60 -0.10 9.56
C GLN A 11 -3.02 -1.38 8.99
N ILE A 12 -2.28 -2.16 9.77
CA ILE A 12 -1.76 -3.44 9.30
C ILE A 12 -2.58 -4.55 9.94
N SER A 13 -3.17 -5.41 9.13
CA SER A 13 -3.97 -6.52 9.65
C SER A 13 -3.07 -7.59 10.27
N PRO A 14 -3.55 -8.32 11.29
CA PRO A 14 -2.81 -9.43 11.88
C PRO A 14 -2.46 -10.53 10.86
N VAL A 15 -3.28 -10.66 9.81
CA VAL A 15 -3.08 -11.61 8.73
C VAL A 15 -1.82 -11.26 7.94
N SER A 16 -1.66 -10.01 7.51
CA SER A 16 -0.46 -9.56 6.82
C SER A 16 0.79 -9.69 7.68
N LEU A 17 0.69 -9.38 8.97
CA LEU A 17 1.80 -9.58 9.92
C LEU A 17 2.24 -11.05 9.98
N SER A 18 1.29 -11.97 9.97
CA SER A 18 1.56 -13.41 10.02
C SER A 18 2.13 -13.97 8.71
N GLN A 19 1.82 -13.33 7.58
CA GLN A 19 2.31 -13.72 6.25
C GLN A 19 3.68 -13.11 5.90
N GLY A 20 4.14 -12.15 6.71
CA GLY A 20 5.47 -11.57 6.62
C GLY A 20 5.53 -10.30 5.76
N GLU A 21 6.76 -9.86 5.52
CA GLU A 21 7.06 -8.52 5.02
C GLU A 21 6.37 -8.17 3.69
N GLN A 22 6.31 -9.12 2.75
CA GLN A 22 5.71 -8.88 1.44
C GLN A 22 4.19 -8.61 1.54
N ALA A 23 3.48 -9.31 2.43
CA ALA A 23 2.05 -9.09 2.65
C ALA A 23 1.79 -7.71 3.28
N ILE A 24 2.63 -7.31 4.25
CA ILE A 24 2.58 -5.98 4.86
C ILE A 24 2.79 -4.90 3.79
N ARG A 25 3.79 -5.05 2.91
CA ARG A 25 4.04 -4.09 1.82
C ARG A 25 2.85 -3.97 0.86
N GLN A 26 2.20 -5.09 0.52
CA GLN A 26 1.02 -5.11 -0.35
C GLN A 26 -0.17 -4.40 0.30
N GLU A 27 -0.43 -4.64 1.59
CA GLU A 27 -1.51 -3.98 2.33
C GLU A 27 -1.28 -2.47 2.45
N ILE A 28 -0.04 -2.06 2.76
CA ILE A 28 0.33 -0.63 2.78
C ILE A 28 0.13 -0.01 1.40
N ALA A 29 0.59 -0.66 0.34
CA ALA A 29 0.43 -0.17 -1.02
C ALA A 29 -1.04 0.03 -1.41
N GLN A 30 -1.90 -0.93 -1.05
CA GLN A 30 -3.33 -0.83 -1.30
C GLN A 30 -3.95 0.35 -0.55
N GLN A 31 -3.60 0.55 0.73
CA GLN A 31 -4.13 1.66 1.53
C GLN A 31 -3.66 3.03 1.03
N LEU A 32 -2.38 3.15 0.66
CA LEU A 32 -1.84 4.40 0.09
C LEU A 32 -2.50 4.74 -1.25
N TYR A 33 -2.83 3.73 -2.06
CA TYR A 33 -3.58 3.91 -3.30
C TYR A 33 -5.04 4.32 -3.03
N ALA A 34 -5.72 3.63 -2.10
CA ALA A 34 -7.10 3.93 -1.73
C ALA A 34 -7.28 5.34 -1.13
N GLN A 35 -6.27 5.83 -0.40
CA GLN A 35 -6.24 7.18 0.14
C GLN A 35 -5.85 8.25 -0.91
N ASN A 36 -5.66 7.88 -2.19
CA ASN A 36 -5.19 8.75 -3.26
C ASN A 36 -3.82 9.42 -2.98
N ILE A 37 -3.03 8.85 -2.07
CA ILE A 37 -1.68 9.35 -1.74
C ILE A 37 -0.69 8.86 -2.80
N PHE A 38 -0.81 7.59 -3.19
CA PHE A 38 0.01 7.00 -4.25
C PHE A 38 -0.80 6.84 -5.54
N THR A 39 -0.14 7.09 -6.66
CA THR A 39 -0.63 6.67 -7.98
C THR A 39 -0.56 5.14 -8.09
N PHE A 40 -1.34 4.57 -9.03
CA PHE A 40 -1.32 3.13 -9.31
C PHE A 40 0.11 2.60 -9.53
N ALA A 41 0.93 3.32 -10.29
CA ALA A 41 2.31 2.91 -10.58
C ALA A 41 3.21 2.94 -9.34
N GLN A 42 3.02 3.89 -8.42
CA GLN A 42 3.79 3.99 -7.17
C GLN A 42 3.40 2.88 -6.20
N ALA A 43 2.10 2.65 -6.01
CA ALA A 43 1.60 1.61 -5.14
C ALA A 43 1.99 0.21 -5.65
N ARG A 44 1.90 -0.05 -6.95
CA ARG A 44 2.36 -1.30 -7.56
C ARG A 44 3.85 -1.58 -7.28
N ARG A 45 4.70 -0.56 -7.43
CA ARG A 45 6.14 -0.70 -7.15
C ARG A 45 6.39 -1.02 -5.68
N LEU A 46 5.65 -0.40 -4.77
CA LEU A 46 5.75 -0.69 -3.34
C LEU A 46 5.31 -2.12 -3.00
N ALA A 47 4.21 -2.58 -3.59
CA ALA A 47 3.71 -3.95 -3.46
C ALA A 47 4.66 -4.99 -4.08
N ASN A 48 5.61 -4.55 -4.91
CA ASN A 48 6.51 -5.40 -5.70
C ASN A 48 5.73 -6.47 -6.50
N LEU A 49 4.65 -6.03 -7.16
CA LEU A 49 3.75 -6.86 -7.95
C LEU A 49 3.79 -6.50 -9.43
N SER A 50 3.43 -7.47 -10.28
CA SER A 50 3.12 -7.22 -11.68
C SER A 50 1.89 -6.31 -11.82
N VAL A 51 1.70 -5.71 -13.00
CA VAL A 51 0.53 -4.85 -13.26
C VAL A 51 -0.77 -5.61 -13.01
N TRP A 52 -0.87 -6.84 -13.51
CA TRP A 52 -2.06 -7.67 -13.38
C TRP A 52 -2.33 -8.09 -11.93
N GLU A 53 -1.30 -8.52 -11.20
CA GLU A 53 -1.41 -8.90 -9.79
C GLU A 53 -1.89 -7.72 -8.94
N PHE A 54 -1.31 -6.54 -9.16
CA PHE A 54 -1.71 -5.34 -8.43
C PHE A 54 -3.12 -4.87 -8.83
N GLN A 55 -3.51 -5.05 -10.10
CA GLN A 55 -4.88 -4.77 -10.52
C GLN A 55 -5.90 -5.70 -9.86
N GLN A 56 -5.55 -6.98 -9.59
CA GLN A 56 -6.40 -7.86 -8.81
C GLN A 56 -6.48 -7.44 -7.34
N LEU A 57 -5.35 -7.00 -6.75
CA LEU A 57 -5.30 -6.50 -5.37
C LEU A 57 -6.17 -5.25 -5.17
N CYS A 58 -6.29 -4.39 -6.18
CA CYS A 58 -7.07 -3.15 -6.12
C CYS A 58 -8.53 -3.28 -6.59
N ARG A 59 -8.97 -4.48 -6.96
CA ARG A 59 -10.34 -4.74 -7.41
C ARG A 59 -11.26 -5.03 -6.23
#